data_AF-A0A437J951-F1
#
_entry.id   AF-A0A437J951-F1
#
_cell.length_a   1.000
_cell.length_b   1.000
_cell.length_c   1.000
_cell.angle_alpha   90.00
_cell.angle_beta   90.00
_cell.angle_gamma   90.00
#
_symmetry.space_group_name_H-M   'P 1'
#
loop_
_entity.id
_entity.type
_entity.pdbx_description
1 polymer ?
#
loop_
_entity_poly.entity_id
_entity_poly.type
_entity_poly.pdbx_seq_one_letter_code
_entity_poly.pdbx_strand_id
1 'polypeptide(L)'
;MTPARTKVLVDAVVMATAITGATIGGMAFGPLLPAGDADPRAFILPALAAAILVGGLAMVRRTGMRRWFLPLWTLAGATFSVLLLTGVAAGRWPVMGAHALPDAPRVSLAVFSALDLEEAGQGALPVLQQRFAIRRLDVVTAAALADQPRVLLAQPRLMTPQELVDLDAWTRRGGAMLILADPLLLWPPDGTAAAPMPGDRTGPPLTSLLDPLLTHWGLRLEPASDEAMTRRFVGDWLLRLAGASRFVIQASPFADCDTEADGLMAVCAVGRGHVRLIADADLLDARLWQADDGRLASDAIRLVDHWLRAPSAPPPPGNMRMWVRGEADVRNGLRMALLFGIVWAILGAAMLWRRDYPGKAGTDNDAKQRT
;
A
#
# COMPACT_ATOMS: atom_id res chain seq x y z
N MET A 1 -20.10 -38.02 39.50
CA MET A 1 -20.67 -37.15 38.44
C MET A 1 -21.41 -38.01 37.42
N THR A 2 -22.44 -37.49 36.75
CA THR A 2 -23.13 -38.23 35.66
C THR A 2 -22.36 -38.16 34.34
N PRO A 3 -22.38 -39.21 33.49
CA PRO A 3 -21.57 -39.25 32.26
C PRO A 3 -21.93 -38.18 31.22
N ALA A 4 -23.12 -37.59 31.31
CA ALA A 4 -23.51 -36.44 30.49
C ALA A 4 -22.67 -35.19 30.81
N ARG A 5 -22.43 -34.88 32.09
CA ARG A 5 -21.59 -33.73 32.48
C ARG A 5 -20.15 -33.91 32.03
N THR A 6 -19.63 -35.14 32.07
CA THR A 6 -18.26 -35.45 31.61
C THR A 6 -18.10 -35.21 30.10
N LYS A 7 -19.11 -35.54 29.27
CA LYS A 7 -19.10 -35.24 27.83
C LYS A 7 -19.09 -33.73 27.56
N VAL A 8 -19.96 -32.96 28.21
CA VAL A 8 -20.03 -31.50 28.02
C VAL A 8 -18.70 -30.83 28.40
N LEU A 9 -18.07 -31.27 29.49
CA LEU A 9 -16.76 -30.75 29.91
C LEU A 9 -15.67 -31.05 28.86
N VAL A 10 -15.61 -32.29 28.34
CA VAL A 10 -14.63 -32.68 27.31
C VAL A 10 -14.85 -31.91 26.01
N ASP A 11 -16.10 -31.75 25.56
CA ASP A 11 -16.40 -31.05 24.31
C ASP A 11 -16.14 -29.54 24.42
N ALA A 12 -16.39 -28.94 25.60
CA ALA A 12 -16.02 -27.56 25.89
C ALA A 12 -14.48 -27.37 25.92
N VAL A 13 -13.73 -28.29 26.53
CA VAL A 13 -12.25 -28.25 26.53
C VAL A 13 -11.71 -28.37 25.11
N VAL A 14 -12.19 -29.33 24.31
CA VAL A 14 -11.76 -29.47 22.90
C VAL A 14 -12.06 -28.21 22.09
N MET A 15 -13.22 -27.59 22.28
CA MET A 15 -13.58 -26.34 21.60
C MET A 15 -12.68 -25.16 22.04
N ALA A 16 -12.38 -25.05 23.34
CA ALA A 16 -11.45 -24.04 23.85
C ALA A 16 -10.03 -24.25 23.32
N THR A 17 -9.51 -25.48 23.30
CA THR A 17 -8.20 -25.80 22.71
C THR A 17 -8.16 -25.51 21.21
N ALA A 18 -9.24 -25.79 20.48
CA ALA A 18 -9.37 -25.48 19.05
C ALA A 18 -9.33 -23.96 18.79
N ILE A 19 -10.10 -23.17 19.57
CA ILE A 19 -10.13 -21.71 19.44
C ILE A 19 -8.77 -21.09 19.79
N THR A 20 -8.18 -21.48 20.93
CA THR A 20 -6.86 -20.99 21.36
C THR A 20 -5.74 -21.43 20.41
N GLY A 21 -5.81 -22.64 19.86
CA GLY A 21 -4.89 -23.11 18.83
C GLY A 21 -5.00 -22.31 17.52
N ALA A 22 -6.21 -21.93 17.12
CA ALA A 22 -6.44 -21.10 15.94
C ALA A 22 -5.96 -19.65 16.13
N THR A 23 -6.17 -19.03 17.31
CA THR A 23 -5.64 -17.68 17.58
C THR A 23 -4.13 -17.67 17.74
N ILE A 24 -3.52 -18.63 18.45
CA ILE A 24 -2.05 -18.72 18.55
C ILE A 24 -1.43 -19.03 17.17
N GLY A 25 -2.03 -19.92 16.37
CA GLY A 25 -1.60 -20.17 15.00
C GLY A 25 -1.68 -18.93 14.11
N GLY A 26 -2.76 -18.15 14.22
CA GLY A 26 -2.92 -16.86 13.53
C GLY A 26 -1.90 -15.79 13.94
N MET A 27 -1.43 -15.80 15.19
CA MET A 27 -0.36 -14.93 15.68
C MET A 27 1.04 -15.42 15.26
N ALA A 28 1.27 -16.73 15.22
CA ALA A 28 2.60 -17.32 14.99
C ALA A 28 3.01 -17.42 13.51
N PHE A 29 2.04 -17.52 12.59
CA PHE A 29 2.31 -17.68 11.15
C PHE A 29 2.17 -16.39 10.33
N GLY A 30 2.03 -15.24 10.99
CA GLY A 30 2.02 -13.92 10.35
C GLY A 30 3.35 -13.20 10.48
N PRO A 31 4.29 -13.29 9.51
CA PRO A 31 5.32 -12.27 9.41
C PRO A 31 4.62 -10.95 9.07
N LEU A 32 4.63 -10.01 10.03
CA LEU A 32 4.71 -8.60 9.66
C LEU A 32 6.05 -8.45 8.93
N LEU A 33 6.01 -8.50 7.60
CA LEU A 33 7.20 -8.36 6.76
C LEU A 33 7.88 -7.01 7.09
N PRO A 34 9.20 -6.84 6.91
CA PRO A 34 9.87 -5.56 7.11
C PRO A 34 9.20 -4.40 6.33
N ALA A 35 8.61 -4.70 5.17
CA ALA A 35 7.81 -3.77 4.37
C ALA A 35 6.45 -3.35 5.00
N GLY A 36 5.99 -3.97 6.09
CA GLY A 36 4.65 -3.77 6.68
C GLY A 36 3.50 -4.34 5.83
N ASP A 37 3.83 -5.19 4.86
CA ASP A 37 2.90 -5.83 3.93
C ASP A 37 2.45 -7.20 4.49
N ALA A 38 1.20 -7.60 4.22
CA ALA A 38 0.61 -8.84 4.74
C ALA A 38 -0.09 -9.60 3.61
N ASP A 39 0.52 -10.68 3.10
CA ASP A 39 -0.06 -11.47 2.00
C ASP A 39 -1.18 -12.41 2.49
N PRO A 40 -2.45 -12.23 2.09
CA PRO A 40 -3.54 -13.10 2.52
C PRO A 40 -3.31 -14.59 2.21
N ARG A 41 -2.58 -14.92 1.13
CA ARG A 41 -2.27 -16.31 0.72
C ARG A 41 -1.37 -17.00 1.72
N ALA A 42 -0.43 -16.27 2.33
CA ALA A 42 0.46 -16.77 3.37
C ALA A 42 -0.29 -17.15 4.66
N PHE A 43 -1.43 -16.50 4.96
CA PHE A 43 -2.30 -16.86 6.08
C PHE A 43 -3.29 -17.99 5.74
N ILE A 44 -3.86 -17.98 4.53
CA ILE A 44 -4.93 -18.91 4.13
C ILE A 44 -4.48 -20.38 4.18
N LEU A 45 -3.27 -20.70 3.72
CA LEU A 45 -2.75 -22.07 3.71
C LEU A 45 -2.51 -22.66 5.12
N PRO A 46 -1.74 -22.04 6.03
CA PRO A 46 -1.59 -22.54 7.39
C PRO A 46 -2.89 -22.50 8.20
N ALA A 47 -3.78 -21.51 7.97
CA ALA A 47 -5.10 -21.48 8.61
C ALA A 47 -5.97 -22.68 8.17
N LEU A 48 -5.98 -23.01 6.87
CA LEU A 48 -6.64 -24.22 6.35
C LEU A 48 -5.99 -25.49 6.92
N ALA A 49 -4.66 -25.59 6.95
CA ALA A 49 -3.96 -26.76 7.48
C ALA A 49 -4.26 -26.98 8.98
N ALA A 50 -4.27 -25.92 9.78
CA ALA A 50 -4.64 -25.97 11.19
C ALA A 50 -6.12 -26.37 11.38
N ALA A 51 -7.03 -25.80 10.58
CA ALA A 51 -8.45 -26.13 10.64
C ALA A 51 -8.73 -27.59 10.20
N ILE A 52 -8.00 -28.10 9.20
CA ILE A 52 -8.03 -29.50 8.76
C ILE A 52 -7.47 -30.44 9.84
N LEU A 53 -6.35 -30.08 10.49
CA LEU A 53 -5.79 -30.87 11.60
C LEU A 53 -6.75 -30.94 12.80
N VAL A 54 -7.32 -29.80 13.23
CA VAL A 54 -8.29 -29.74 14.33
C VAL A 54 -9.58 -30.51 13.98
N GLY A 55 -10.11 -30.31 12.76
CA GLY A 55 -11.28 -31.03 12.27
C GLY A 55 -11.05 -32.54 12.16
N GLY A 56 -9.88 -32.95 11.65
CA GLY A 56 -9.46 -34.35 11.55
C GLY A 56 -9.27 -35.02 12.91
N LEU A 57 -8.64 -34.34 13.87
CA LEU A 57 -8.45 -34.87 15.23
C LEU A 57 -9.80 -35.04 15.97
N ALA A 58 -10.76 -34.15 15.72
CA ALA A 58 -12.14 -34.30 16.20
C ALA A 58 -12.89 -35.45 15.49
N MET A 59 -12.65 -35.65 14.19
CA MET A 59 -13.26 -36.70 13.37
C MET A 59 -12.79 -38.11 13.80
N VAL A 60 -11.48 -38.29 14.02
CA VAL A 60 -10.87 -39.56 14.45
C VAL A 60 -11.47 -40.09 15.76
N ARG A 61 -11.89 -39.22 16.68
CA ARG A 61 -12.46 -39.63 17.99
C ARG A 61 -13.94 -40.00 17.97
N ARG A 62 -14.70 -39.80 16.88
CA ARG A 62 -16.18 -40.00 16.87
C ARG A 62 -16.76 -40.50 15.53
N THR A 63 -16.72 -41.80 15.28
CA THR A 63 -17.37 -42.51 14.15
C THR A 63 -18.91 -42.36 14.08
N GLY A 64 -19.45 -41.65 13.08
CA GLY A 64 -20.91 -41.61 12.81
C GLY A 64 -21.39 -40.38 12.01
N MET A 65 -22.24 -40.59 11.01
CA MET A 65 -22.54 -39.62 9.94
C MET A 65 -23.23 -38.31 10.37
N ARG A 66 -23.91 -38.29 11.53
CA ARG A 66 -24.57 -37.12 12.15
C ARG A 66 -23.59 -36.01 12.62
N ARG A 67 -22.31 -36.07 12.22
CA ARG A 67 -21.18 -35.33 12.84
C ARG A 67 -20.38 -34.44 11.90
N TRP A 68 -20.70 -34.39 10.60
CA TRP A 68 -20.04 -33.46 9.66
C TRP A 68 -20.35 -31.98 9.93
N PHE A 69 -21.51 -31.67 10.51
CA PHE A 69 -21.95 -30.29 10.70
C PHE A 69 -21.03 -29.49 11.63
N LEU A 70 -20.56 -30.09 12.72
CA LEU A 70 -19.72 -29.40 13.72
C LEU A 70 -18.32 -29.00 13.20
N PRO A 71 -17.50 -29.92 12.62
CA PRO A 71 -16.20 -29.54 12.06
C PRO A 71 -16.35 -28.54 10.91
N LEU A 72 -17.38 -28.67 10.07
CA LEU A 72 -17.66 -27.70 9.00
C LEU A 72 -17.99 -26.30 9.55
N TRP A 73 -18.75 -26.22 10.65
CA TRP A 73 -19.10 -24.95 11.31
C TRP A 73 -17.90 -24.31 12.03
N THR A 74 -17.00 -25.11 12.61
CA THR A 74 -15.72 -24.60 13.13
C THR A 74 -14.76 -24.17 12.02
N LEU A 75 -14.72 -24.87 10.88
CA LEU A 75 -13.93 -24.47 9.72
C LEU A 75 -14.41 -23.13 9.19
N ALA A 76 -15.72 -23.00 8.95
CA ALA A 76 -16.35 -21.76 8.50
C ALA A 76 -16.10 -20.60 9.48
N GLY A 77 -16.27 -20.83 10.78
CA GLY A 77 -15.98 -19.82 11.81
C GLY A 77 -14.53 -19.36 11.85
N ALA A 78 -13.58 -20.30 11.74
CA ALA A 78 -12.15 -19.99 11.71
C ALA A 78 -11.78 -19.20 10.44
N THR A 79 -12.21 -19.67 9.25
CA THR A 79 -11.96 -18.99 7.98
C THR A 79 -12.60 -17.59 7.96
N PHE A 80 -13.83 -17.42 8.44
CA PHE A 80 -14.49 -16.12 8.50
C PHE A 80 -13.82 -15.18 9.51
N SER A 81 -13.31 -15.69 10.63
CA SER A 81 -12.53 -14.90 11.60
C SER A 81 -11.17 -14.47 11.05
N VAL A 82 -10.51 -15.29 10.22
CA VAL A 82 -9.26 -14.94 9.51
C VAL A 82 -9.50 -13.94 8.37
N LEU A 83 -10.64 -14.02 7.69
CA LEU A 83 -11.08 -13.01 6.71
C LEU A 83 -11.47 -11.68 7.38
N LEU A 84 -12.02 -11.72 8.60
CA LEU A 84 -12.23 -10.51 9.41
C LEU A 84 -10.93 -9.94 9.97
N LEU A 85 -9.95 -10.76 10.39
CA LEU A 85 -8.61 -10.28 10.75
C LEU A 85 -8.00 -9.46 9.61
N THR A 86 -7.93 -10.06 8.42
CA THR A 86 -7.30 -9.42 7.24
C THR A 86 -8.13 -8.26 6.68
N GLY A 87 -9.47 -8.29 6.78
CA GLY A 87 -10.36 -7.22 6.35
C GLY A 87 -10.55 -6.06 7.33
N VAL A 88 -10.27 -6.23 8.63
CA VAL A 88 -10.46 -5.17 9.65
C VAL A 88 -9.14 -4.53 10.08
N ALA A 89 -8.03 -5.27 10.11
CA ALA A 89 -6.69 -4.66 10.23
C ALA A 89 -6.33 -3.74 9.04
N ALA A 90 -7.13 -3.81 7.97
CA ALA A 90 -7.05 -3.03 6.74
C ALA A 90 -7.93 -1.75 6.72
N GLY A 91 -8.82 -1.55 7.69
CA GLY A 91 -9.73 -0.39 7.75
C GLY A 91 -10.87 -0.35 6.72
N ARG A 92 -10.85 -1.16 5.64
CA ARG A 92 -11.96 -1.33 4.69
C ARG A 92 -12.08 -2.79 4.24
N TRP A 93 -13.30 -3.23 3.91
CA TRP A 93 -13.52 -4.55 3.29
C TRP A 93 -12.71 -4.69 1.98
N PRO A 94 -12.13 -5.86 1.68
CA PRO A 94 -11.37 -6.09 0.45
C PRO A 94 -12.29 -6.11 -0.77
N VAL A 95 -12.45 -4.96 -1.42
CA VAL A 95 -13.23 -4.84 -2.66
C VAL A 95 -12.46 -5.52 -3.80
N MET A 96 -12.87 -6.73 -4.18
CA MET A 96 -12.35 -7.44 -5.37
C MET A 96 -12.88 -6.84 -6.69
N GLY A 97 -12.98 -5.52 -6.78
CA GLY A 97 -13.31 -4.73 -7.98
C GLY A 97 -11.98 -3.98 -8.60
N ALA A 98 -11.54 -5.24 -9.06
CA ALA A 98 -10.33 -5.91 -9.56
C ALA A 98 -9.90 -5.46 -10.96
N HIS A 99 -8.63 -5.08 -11.02
CA HIS A 99 -8.41 -3.65 -11.17
C HIS A 99 -7.00 -3.39 -11.72
N ALA A 100 -6.86 -3.66 -13.03
CA ALA A 100 -5.78 -3.10 -13.82
C ALA A 100 -6.03 -1.60 -14.00
N LEU A 101 -4.97 -0.78 -13.96
CA LEU A 101 -5.05 0.58 -14.50
C LEU A 101 -5.45 0.45 -15.99
N PRO A 102 -6.47 1.18 -16.46
CA PRO A 102 -7.05 0.95 -17.79
C PRO A 102 -5.97 1.11 -18.86
N ASP A 103 -6.04 0.25 -19.89
CA ASP A 103 -5.01 0.12 -20.92
C ASP A 103 -5.00 1.35 -21.85
N ALA A 104 -4.39 2.41 -21.35
CA ALA A 104 -4.37 3.72 -21.96
C ALA A 104 -3.27 3.80 -23.03
N PRO A 105 -3.54 4.41 -24.20
CA PRO A 105 -2.54 4.54 -25.26
C PRO A 105 -1.27 5.22 -24.74
N ARG A 106 -0.10 4.74 -25.20
CA ARG A 106 1.21 5.26 -24.79
C ARG A 106 1.39 6.71 -25.25
N VAL A 107 1.13 7.64 -24.34
CA VAL A 107 1.42 9.07 -24.53
C VAL A 107 2.94 9.26 -24.63
N SER A 108 3.39 10.18 -25.49
CA SER A 108 4.82 10.53 -25.56
C SER A 108 5.26 11.27 -24.30
N LEU A 109 6.40 10.86 -23.74
CA LEU A 109 6.96 11.43 -22.52
C LEU A 109 8.42 11.81 -22.77
N ALA A 110 8.72 13.11 -22.71
CA ALA A 110 10.09 13.59 -22.59
C ALA A 110 10.62 13.27 -21.19
N VAL A 111 11.84 12.75 -21.08
CA VAL A 111 12.53 12.53 -19.79
C VAL A 111 13.86 13.25 -19.80
N PHE A 112 14.06 14.16 -18.86
CA PHE A 112 15.33 14.86 -18.62
C PHE A 112 15.78 14.62 -17.17
N SER A 113 16.89 13.90 -16.99
CA SER A 113 17.33 13.43 -15.68
C SER A 113 18.85 13.30 -15.64
N ALA A 114 19.44 13.40 -14.44
CA ALA A 114 20.82 12.98 -14.18
C ALA A 114 20.90 11.68 -13.35
N LEU A 115 19.76 11.09 -12.95
CA LEU A 115 19.69 9.81 -12.26
C LEU A 115 19.85 8.66 -13.28
N ASP A 116 20.50 7.57 -12.87
CA ASP A 116 20.38 6.29 -13.59
C ASP A 116 19.00 5.69 -13.30
N LEU A 117 18.05 5.98 -14.18
CA LEU A 117 16.68 5.44 -14.08
C LEU A 117 16.55 4.02 -14.64
N GLU A 118 17.62 3.39 -15.15
CA GLU A 118 17.58 2.03 -15.69
C GLU A 118 18.00 0.96 -14.67
N GLU A 119 18.92 1.25 -13.75
CA GLU A 119 19.34 0.39 -12.62
C GLU A 119 19.34 -1.12 -12.96
N ALA A 120 20.26 -1.55 -13.82
CA ALA A 120 20.40 -2.94 -14.28
C ALA A 120 19.12 -3.59 -14.86
N GLY A 121 18.18 -2.77 -15.37
CA GLY A 121 16.89 -3.21 -15.93
C GLY A 121 15.74 -3.26 -14.94
N GLN A 122 15.93 -2.84 -13.68
CA GLN A 122 14.92 -2.86 -12.60
C GLN A 122 14.47 -1.45 -12.16
N GLY A 123 15.15 -0.38 -12.60
CA GLY A 123 14.80 1.00 -12.27
C GLY A 123 13.44 1.46 -12.81
N ALA A 124 13.06 2.70 -12.48
CA ALA A 124 11.77 3.27 -12.88
C ALA A 124 11.57 3.34 -14.41
N LEU A 125 12.64 3.50 -15.21
CA LEU A 125 12.51 3.71 -16.66
C LEU A 125 11.94 2.48 -17.40
N PRO A 126 12.44 1.24 -17.20
CA PRO A 126 11.78 0.02 -17.67
C PRO A 126 10.28 -0.08 -17.36
N VAL A 127 9.84 0.38 -16.18
CA VAL A 127 8.41 0.37 -15.80
C VAL A 127 7.62 1.44 -16.54
N LEU A 128 8.19 2.65 -16.68
CA LEU A 128 7.55 3.75 -17.42
C LEU A 128 7.52 3.49 -18.94
N GLN A 129 8.53 2.84 -19.52
CA GLN A 129 8.59 2.44 -20.94
C GLN A 129 7.44 1.50 -21.36
N GLN A 130 6.91 0.71 -20.42
CA GLN A 130 5.73 -0.14 -20.68
C GLN A 130 4.46 0.69 -20.91
N ARG A 131 4.42 1.94 -20.41
CA ARG A 131 3.20 2.75 -20.24
C ARG A 131 3.24 4.11 -20.95
N PHE A 132 4.41 4.54 -21.40
CA PHE A 132 4.65 5.78 -22.14
C PHE A 132 5.59 5.54 -23.34
N ALA A 133 5.46 6.37 -24.38
CA ALA A 133 6.42 6.42 -25.49
C ALA A 133 7.55 7.38 -25.11
N ILE A 134 8.53 6.87 -24.35
CA ILE A 134 9.60 7.67 -23.77
C ILE A 134 10.59 8.16 -24.83
N ARG A 135 10.96 9.43 -24.75
CA ARG A 135 12.12 10.02 -25.42
C ARG A 135 13.00 10.70 -24.37
N ARG A 136 14.24 10.22 -24.19
CA ARG A 136 15.24 10.93 -23.39
C ARG A 136 15.59 12.26 -24.06
N LEU A 137 15.80 13.29 -23.27
CA LEU A 137 16.34 14.58 -23.71
C LEU A 137 17.73 14.79 -23.13
N ASP A 138 18.60 15.44 -23.90
CA ASP A 138 19.91 15.90 -23.42
C ASP A 138 20.01 17.42 -23.24
N VAL A 139 19.09 18.17 -23.86
CA VAL A 139 18.98 19.63 -23.78
C VAL A 139 17.49 20.00 -23.84
N VAL A 140 17.06 20.93 -22.99
CA VAL A 140 15.65 21.32 -22.85
C VAL A 140 15.35 22.59 -23.66
N THR A 141 15.41 22.48 -24.98
CA THR A 141 15.12 23.60 -25.90
C THR A 141 13.65 23.66 -26.31
N ALA A 142 13.18 24.81 -26.77
CA ALA A 142 11.83 25.00 -27.31
C ALA A 142 11.55 24.06 -28.49
N ALA A 143 12.56 23.75 -29.32
CA ALA A 143 12.45 22.77 -30.41
C ALA A 143 12.39 21.33 -29.89
N ALA A 144 13.13 20.99 -28.83
CA ALA A 144 13.01 19.69 -28.19
C ALA A 144 11.63 19.50 -27.54
N LEU A 145 11.07 20.53 -26.91
CA LEU A 145 9.79 20.45 -26.21
C LEU A 145 8.54 20.56 -27.10
N ALA A 146 8.66 21.04 -28.35
CA ALA A 146 7.53 21.38 -29.22
C ALA A 146 6.49 20.25 -29.37
N ASP A 147 6.93 19.04 -29.71
CA ASP A 147 6.08 17.88 -29.97
C ASP A 147 5.82 17.02 -28.70
N GLN A 148 6.04 17.57 -27.50
CA GLN A 148 5.96 16.79 -26.26
C GLN A 148 4.73 17.20 -25.44
N PRO A 149 3.76 16.30 -25.26
CA PRO A 149 2.58 16.57 -24.44
C PRO A 149 2.88 16.45 -22.94
N ARG A 150 3.95 15.73 -22.56
CA ARG A 150 4.38 15.52 -21.18
C ARG A 150 5.90 15.57 -21.05
N VAL A 151 6.37 16.10 -19.92
CA VAL A 151 7.78 16.12 -19.52
C VAL A 151 7.93 15.57 -18.10
N LEU A 152 8.96 14.77 -17.87
CA LEU A 152 9.50 14.40 -16.56
C LEU A 152 10.87 15.07 -16.40
N LEU A 153 11.01 15.95 -15.42
CA LEU A 153 12.34 16.28 -14.87
C LEU A 153 12.53 15.48 -13.58
N ALA A 154 13.62 14.74 -13.47
CA ALA A 154 13.96 13.96 -12.28
C ALA A 154 15.41 14.22 -11.90
N GLN A 155 15.62 15.03 -10.87
CA GLN A 155 16.92 15.56 -10.44
C GLN A 155 17.84 15.94 -11.62
N PRO A 156 17.46 16.97 -12.40
CA PRO A 156 18.18 17.34 -13.61
C PRO A 156 19.58 17.90 -13.31
N ARG A 157 20.50 17.66 -14.25
CA ARG A 157 21.80 18.36 -14.31
C ARG A 157 21.59 19.87 -14.49
N LEU A 158 22.63 20.66 -14.18
CA LEU A 158 22.60 22.12 -14.31
C LEU A 158 22.12 22.54 -15.71
N MET A 159 20.96 23.20 -15.75
CA MET A 159 20.36 23.73 -16.98
C MET A 159 20.93 25.11 -17.29
N THR A 160 21.06 25.44 -18.58
CA THR A 160 21.40 26.81 -18.98
C THR A 160 20.20 27.76 -18.73
N PRO A 161 20.44 29.08 -18.57
CA PRO A 161 19.35 30.04 -18.41
C PRO A 161 18.34 30.02 -19.57
N GLN A 162 18.77 29.72 -20.79
CA GLN A 162 17.87 29.61 -21.94
C GLN A 162 16.96 28.39 -21.83
N GLU A 163 17.46 27.24 -21.36
CA GLU A 163 16.63 26.04 -21.17
C GLU A 163 15.56 26.24 -20.08
N LEU A 164 15.87 26.98 -19.02
CA LEU A 164 14.88 27.34 -18.00
C LEU A 164 13.78 28.27 -18.58
N VAL A 165 14.15 29.22 -19.44
CA VAL A 165 13.19 30.11 -20.14
C VAL A 165 12.36 29.35 -21.17
N ASP A 166 12.98 28.44 -21.94
CA ASP A 166 12.28 27.59 -22.92
C ASP A 166 11.30 26.64 -22.22
N LEU A 167 11.66 26.12 -21.04
CA LEU A 167 10.81 25.27 -20.21
C LEU A 167 9.62 26.02 -19.59
N ASP A 168 9.84 27.23 -19.04
CA ASP A 168 8.74 28.09 -18.60
C ASP A 168 7.81 28.42 -19.77
N ALA A 169 8.36 28.88 -20.90
CA ALA A 169 7.57 29.27 -22.06
C ALA A 169 6.77 28.10 -22.66
N TRP A 170 7.31 26.87 -22.65
CA TRP A 170 6.55 25.68 -23.03
C TRP A 170 5.45 25.35 -22.03
N THR A 171 5.75 25.38 -20.72
CA THR A 171 4.77 25.12 -19.66
C THR A 171 3.62 26.14 -19.76
N ARG A 172 3.95 27.43 -19.81
CA ARG A 172 3.02 28.56 -19.94
C ARG A 172 2.09 28.47 -21.14
N ARG A 173 2.54 27.87 -22.25
CA ARG A 173 1.71 27.61 -23.45
C ARG A 173 0.69 26.49 -23.26
N GLY A 174 0.86 25.59 -22.30
CA GLY A 174 0.00 24.41 -22.09
C GLY A 174 0.75 23.10 -21.79
N GLY A 175 2.07 23.17 -21.53
CA GLY A 175 2.86 22.02 -21.13
C GLY A 175 2.40 21.43 -19.79
N ALA A 176 2.45 20.11 -19.66
CA ALA A 176 2.04 19.39 -18.46
C ALA A 176 3.20 18.50 -17.98
N MET A 177 3.59 18.63 -16.71
CA MET A 177 4.91 18.21 -16.25
C MET A 177 4.92 17.64 -14.84
N LEU A 178 5.79 16.65 -14.62
CA LEU A 178 6.19 16.22 -13.29
C LEU A 178 7.66 16.60 -13.07
N ILE A 179 7.94 17.27 -11.95
CA ILE A 179 9.29 17.54 -11.47
C ILE A 179 9.50 16.72 -10.19
N LEU A 180 10.60 15.98 -10.10
CA LEU A 180 11.14 15.50 -8.84
C LEU A 180 12.47 16.22 -8.61
N ALA A 181 12.57 16.90 -7.47
CA ALA A 181 13.63 17.84 -7.14
C ALA A 181 14.03 17.64 -5.68
N ASP A 182 15.26 17.19 -5.46
CA ASP A 182 15.72 16.76 -4.15
C ASP A 182 16.87 17.64 -3.64
N PRO A 183 16.78 18.27 -2.48
CA PRO A 183 17.88 19.03 -1.89
C PRO A 183 18.79 18.16 -1.00
N LEU A 184 18.41 16.91 -0.72
CA LEU A 184 19.11 15.94 0.13
C LEU A 184 19.07 14.55 -0.57
N LEU A 185 19.52 14.51 -1.83
CA LEU A 185 19.46 13.30 -2.65
C LEU A 185 20.35 12.20 -2.03
N LEU A 186 19.75 11.06 -1.67
CA LEU A 186 20.48 9.90 -1.15
C LEU A 186 20.77 8.86 -2.24
N TRP A 187 20.34 9.08 -3.49
CA TRP A 187 20.55 8.17 -4.62
C TRP A 187 22.01 7.69 -4.81
N PRO A 188 22.28 6.37 -4.74
CA PRO A 188 21.46 5.30 -4.19
C PRO A 188 21.68 5.14 -2.67
N PRO A 189 20.62 4.86 -1.88
CA PRO A 189 20.62 4.96 -0.41
C PRO A 189 21.48 3.90 0.33
N ASP A 190 22.20 3.06 -0.42
CA ASP A 190 23.18 2.09 0.05
C ASP A 190 24.64 2.51 -0.25
N GLY A 191 24.84 3.64 -0.95
CA GLY A 191 26.17 4.14 -1.36
C GLY A 191 26.85 3.30 -2.45
N THR A 192 26.12 2.43 -3.17
CA THR A 192 26.73 1.46 -4.10
C THR A 192 26.94 1.96 -5.53
N ALA A 193 26.25 3.01 -5.97
CA ALA A 193 26.80 3.82 -7.07
C ALA A 193 28.06 4.48 -6.51
N ALA A 194 29.18 4.31 -7.21
CA ALA A 194 30.50 4.67 -6.70
C ALA A 194 30.50 6.10 -6.15
N ALA A 195 30.57 6.23 -4.82
CA ALA A 195 30.60 7.51 -4.12
C ALA A 195 31.64 8.41 -4.82
N PRO A 196 31.23 9.53 -5.46
CA PRO A 196 32.03 10.13 -6.51
C PRO A 196 33.46 10.40 -6.07
N MET A 197 34.44 9.75 -6.71
CA MET A 197 35.85 10.02 -6.43
C MET A 197 36.09 11.53 -6.57
N PRO A 198 36.87 12.19 -5.70
CA PRO A 198 37.04 13.65 -5.76
C PRO A 198 37.53 14.14 -7.13
N GLY A 199 36.60 14.64 -7.96
CA GLY A 199 36.82 15.01 -9.37
C GLY A 199 35.91 14.31 -10.40
N ASP A 200 35.23 13.22 -10.03
CA ASP A 200 34.14 12.63 -10.82
C ASP A 200 32.92 13.55 -10.77
N ARG A 201 32.36 13.82 -11.95
CA ARG A 201 31.24 14.74 -12.19
C ARG A 201 30.14 14.09 -13.04
N THR A 202 30.14 12.75 -13.12
CA THR A 202 29.19 11.98 -13.93
C THR A 202 27.90 11.61 -13.20
N GLY A 203 27.93 11.57 -11.85
CA GLY A 203 26.75 11.30 -11.02
C GLY A 203 25.74 12.46 -10.98
N PRO A 204 24.50 12.21 -10.48
CA PRO A 204 23.48 13.23 -10.29
C PRO A 204 23.92 14.32 -9.29
N PRO A 205 23.39 15.54 -9.39
CA PRO A 205 23.67 16.58 -8.40
C PRO A 205 22.99 16.23 -7.07
N LEU A 206 23.75 16.27 -5.98
CA LEU A 206 23.29 15.94 -4.61
C LEU A 206 22.19 16.88 -4.08
N THR A 207 22.00 18.03 -4.74
CA THR A 207 20.96 19.01 -4.45
C THR A 207 20.38 19.55 -5.76
N SER A 208 19.09 19.89 -5.78
CA SER A 208 18.39 20.27 -7.00
C SER A 208 18.86 21.63 -7.53
N LEU A 209 19.17 21.69 -8.82
CA LEU A 209 19.68 22.91 -9.47
C LEU A 209 18.59 23.74 -10.16
N LEU A 210 17.34 23.59 -9.69
CA LEU A 210 16.15 24.24 -10.25
C LEU A 210 15.73 25.53 -9.52
N ASP A 211 16.44 25.95 -8.47
CA ASP A 211 16.10 27.13 -7.65
C ASP A 211 15.72 28.40 -8.45
N PRO A 212 16.37 28.77 -9.57
CA PRO A 212 15.96 29.96 -10.32
C PRO A 212 14.54 29.85 -10.91
N LEU A 213 14.14 28.65 -11.34
CA LEU A 213 12.81 28.37 -11.90
C LEU A 213 11.77 28.23 -10.78
N LEU A 214 12.12 27.54 -9.69
CA LEU A 214 11.29 27.43 -8.49
C LEU A 214 10.98 28.81 -7.92
N THR A 215 12.01 29.64 -7.69
CA THR A 215 11.87 31.01 -7.17
C THR A 215 11.02 31.87 -8.12
N HIS A 216 11.20 31.73 -9.43
CA HIS A 216 10.36 32.41 -10.42
C HIS A 216 8.86 32.05 -10.28
N TRP A 217 8.55 30.78 -10.05
CA TRP A 217 7.18 30.30 -9.80
C TRP A 217 6.67 30.52 -8.37
N GLY A 218 7.45 31.13 -7.48
CA GLY A 218 7.02 31.32 -6.09
C GLY A 218 7.14 30.04 -5.24
N LEU A 219 8.10 29.19 -5.53
CA LEU A 219 8.45 28.02 -4.74
C LEU A 219 9.87 28.14 -4.20
N ARG A 220 10.07 27.69 -2.96
CA ARG A 220 11.39 27.45 -2.40
C ARG A 220 11.45 26.04 -1.84
N LEU A 221 12.48 25.29 -2.19
CA LEU A 221 12.74 23.95 -1.71
C LEU A 221 13.54 24.05 -0.40
N GLU A 222 13.07 23.41 0.67
CA GLU A 222 13.75 23.31 1.96
C GLU A 222 14.15 21.86 2.22
N PRO A 223 15.43 21.59 2.54
CA PRO A 223 15.88 20.25 2.88
C PRO A 223 15.24 19.71 4.16
N ALA A 224 15.12 18.39 4.22
CA ALA A 224 14.78 17.68 5.44
C ALA A 224 15.82 17.92 6.54
N SER A 225 15.40 17.71 7.80
CA SER A 225 16.26 17.79 8.99
C SER A 225 17.18 16.59 9.16
N ASP A 226 16.91 15.50 8.45
CA ASP A 226 17.52 14.20 8.62
C ASP A 226 17.32 13.32 7.37
N GLU A 227 18.14 12.29 7.25
CA GLU A 227 18.17 11.33 6.15
C GLU A 227 17.19 10.15 6.39
N ALA A 228 16.17 10.32 7.24
CA ALA A 228 15.41 9.19 7.73
C ALA A 228 14.51 8.55 6.66
N MET A 229 14.56 7.22 6.60
CA MET A 229 13.63 6.38 5.86
C MET A 229 12.23 6.48 6.47
N THR A 230 11.33 7.22 5.83
CA THR A 230 9.96 7.46 6.33
C THR A 230 8.89 6.77 5.48
N ARG A 231 7.69 6.65 6.06
CA ARG A 231 6.46 6.20 5.40
C ARG A 231 5.43 7.31 5.49
N ARG A 232 4.94 7.81 4.35
CA ARG A 232 3.89 8.84 4.29
C ARG A 232 2.71 8.31 3.50
N PHE A 233 1.50 8.56 3.99
CA PHE A 233 0.27 8.26 3.26
C PHE A 233 -0.18 9.49 2.48
N VAL A 234 -0.49 9.29 1.19
CA VAL A 234 -0.99 10.33 0.29
C VAL A 234 -2.40 9.92 -0.14
N GLY A 235 -3.40 10.37 0.64
CA GLY A 235 -4.74 9.81 0.60
C GLY A 235 -4.77 8.40 1.19
N ASP A 236 -5.10 7.40 0.35
CA ASP A 236 -5.05 5.99 0.75
C ASP A 236 -3.70 5.30 0.42
N TRP A 237 -2.90 5.89 -0.46
CA TRP A 237 -1.68 5.31 -1.05
C TRP A 237 -0.47 5.44 -0.13
N LEU A 238 0.40 4.42 -0.10
CA LEU A 238 1.64 4.44 0.69
C LEU A 238 2.83 4.89 -0.15
N LEU A 239 3.57 5.90 0.32
CA LEU A 239 4.92 6.22 -0.13
C LEU A 239 5.95 5.78 0.92
N ARG A 240 7.06 5.20 0.45
CA ARG A 240 8.34 5.16 1.18
C ARG A 240 9.20 6.29 0.62
N LEU A 241 9.84 7.03 1.51
CA LEU A 241 10.59 8.26 1.21
C LEU A 241 11.93 8.24 1.94
N ALA A 242 12.92 8.93 1.41
CA ALA A 242 14.25 9.07 1.99
C ALA A 242 14.65 10.56 1.91
N GLY A 243 15.22 11.14 2.98
CA GLY A 243 15.54 12.59 2.99
C GLY A 243 14.36 13.54 2.74
N ALA A 244 13.11 13.08 2.98
CA ALA A 244 11.86 13.64 2.50
C ALA A 244 11.70 15.15 2.77
N SER A 245 12.02 15.97 1.78
CA SER A 245 12.12 17.42 1.88
C SER A 245 10.77 18.11 1.62
N ARG A 246 10.72 19.46 1.59
CA ARG A 246 9.44 20.20 1.42
C ARG A 246 9.56 21.46 0.56
N PHE A 247 8.48 21.80 -0.14
CA PHE A 247 8.26 23.11 -0.73
C PHE A 247 7.62 24.08 0.27
N VAL A 248 8.02 25.35 0.18
CA VAL A 248 7.37 26.49 0.83
C VAL A 248 6.92 27.46 -0.24
N ILE A 249 5.62 27.81 -0.24
CA ILE A 249 5.05 28.80 -1.16
C ILE A 249 5.57 30.21 -0.82
N GLN A 250 5.85 30.97 -1.86
CA GLN A 250 6.21 32.39 -1.85
C GLN A 250 5.32 33.10 -2.89
N ALA A 251 4.93 34.35 -2.64
CA ALA A 251 4.06 35.06 -3.57
C ALA A 251 4.77 35.35 -4.91
N SER A 252 4.23 34.86 -6.03
CA SER A 252 4.71 35.12 -7.39
C SER A 252 3.56 35.54 -8.31
N PRO A 253 3.78 36.46 -9.27
CA PRO A 253 2.82 36.76 -10.32
C PRO A 253 2.91 35.81 -11.53
N PHE A 254 3.85 34.85 -11.53
CA PHE A 254 4.17 34.04 -12.71
C PHE A 254 3.53 32.65 -12.72
N ALA A 255 3.13 32.14 -11.55
CA ALA A 255 2.44 30.87 -11.35
C ALA A 255 1.52 30.98 -10.13
N ASP A 256 0.48 30.16 -10.09
CA ASP A 256 -0.39 29.95 -8.92
C ASP A 256 -0.12 28.54 -8.38
N CYS A 257 0.21 28.39 -7.09
CA CYS A 257 0.82 27.18 -6.53
C CYS A 257 0.31 26.84 -5.13
N ASP A 258 -0.25 25.63 -4.97
CA ASP A 258 -0.68 25.04 -3.70
C ASP A 258 0.30 23.93 -3.25
N THR A 259 0.41 23.69 -1.94
CA THR A 259 1.14 22.52 -1.38
C THR A 259 0.22 21.38 -0.97
N GLU A 260 0.67 20.14 -1.20
CA GLU A 260 0.03 18.91 -0.76
C GLU A 260 0.94 18.10 0.18
N ALA A 261 0.36 17.20 0.99
CA ALA A 261 1.06 16.23 1.83
C ALA A 261 2.17 16.84 2.73
N ASP A 262 1.83 17.89 3.48
CA ASP A 262 2.71 18.63 4.38
C ASP A 262 3.94 19.23 3.67
N GLY A 263 3.75 19.71 2.44
CA GLY A 263 4.77 20.37 1.62
C GLY A 263 5.66 19.41 0.82
N LEU A 264 5.50 18.09 0.96
CA LEU A 264 6.23 17.10 0.13
C LEU A 264 5.99 17.34 -1.38
N MET A 265 4.82 17.87 -1.73
CA MET A 265 4.49 18.20 -3.11
C MET A 265 3.94 19.62 -3.24
N ALA A 266 4.15 20.20 -4.42
CA ALA A 266 3.47 21.41 -4.85
C ALA A 266 2.76 21.17 -6.19
N VAL A 267 1.58 21.76 -6.38
CA VAL A 267 0.81 21.72 -7.63
C VAL A 267 0.64 23.14 -8.12
N CYS A 268 1.16 23.42 -9.32
CA CYS A 268 1.20 24.76 -9.89
C CYS A 268 0.45 24.85 -11.22
N ALA A 269 -0.35 25.90 -11.37
CA ALA A 269 -0.86 26.39 -12.65
C ALA A 269 0.10 27.47 -13.18
N VAL A 270 0.78 27.18 -14.29
CA VAL A 270 1.72 28.10 -14.94
C VAL A 270 1.12 28.51 -16.28
N GLY A 271 0.44 29.65 -16.34
CA GLY A 271 -0.30 30.10 -17.53
C GLY A 271 -1.42 29.13 -17.90
N ARG A 272 -1.24 28.35 -18.98
CA ARG A 272 -2.16 27.26 -19.38
C ARG A 272 -1.65 25.86 -19.03
N GLY A 273 -0.46 25.75 -18.46
CA GLY A 273 0.18 24.49 -18.11
C GLY A 273 -0.03 24.08 -16.66
N HIS A 274 0.25 22.82 -16.37
CA HIS A 274 0.13 22.24 -15.03
C HIS A 274 1.41 21.49 -14.66
N VAL A 275 1.99 21.82 -13.51
CA VAL A 275 3.18 21.18 -12.97
C VAL A 275 2.81 20.56 -11.61
N ARG A 276 3.16 19.30 -11.38
CA ARG A 276 3.35 18.81 -9.99
C ARG A 276 4.84 18.70 -9.74
N LEU A 277 5.25 19.12 -8.55
CA LEU A 277 6.60 19.02 -8.05
C LEU A 277 6.60 18.12 -6.83
N ILE A 278 7.65 17.31 -6.67
CA ILE A 278 7.89 16.43 -5.52
C ILE A 278 9.26 16.77 -4.94
N ALA A 279 9.31 17.01 -3.64
CA ALA A 279 10.51 17.36 -2.87
C ALA A 279 11.29 16.12 -2.39
N ASP A 280 11.35 15.11 -3.25
CA ASP A 280 11.99 13.81 -3.07
C ASP A 280 12.16 13.24 -4.49
N ALA A 281 13.40 12.93 -4.90
CA ALA A 281 13.69 12.30 -6.21
C ALA A 281 14.11 10.83 -6.08
N ASP A 282 14.53 10.42 -4.89
CA ASP A 282 14.73 9.01 -4.53
C ASP A 282 13.44 8.19 -4.65
N LEU A 283 12.27 8.82 -4.71
CA LEU A 283 10.96 8.24 -5.04
C LEU A 283 10.95 7.38 -6.32
N LEU A 284 11.90 7.58 -7.25
CA LEU A 284 12.05 6.74 -8.46
C LEU A 284 12.91 5.48 -8.23
N ASP A 285 13.66 5.38 -7.14
CA ASP A 285 14.55 4.27 -6.82
C ASP A 285 13.76 2.96 -6.63
N ALA A 286 14.19 1.90 -7.33
CA ALA A 286 13.53 0.60 -7.26
C ALA A 286 13.42 0.07 -5.82
N ARG A 287 14.42 0.29 -4.96
CA ARG A 287 14.45 -0.12 -3.54
C ARG A 287 13.37 0.56 -2.69
N LEU A 288 12.79 1.69 -3.10
CA LEU A 288 11.70 2.37 -2.37
C LEU A 288 10.31 1.82 -2.72
N TRP A 289 10.07 1.39 -3.95
CA TRP A 289 8.76 0.91 -4.40
C TRP A 289 8.69 -0.57 -4.77
N GLN A 290 9.81 -1.28 -4.85
CA GLN A 290 9.93 -2.72 -5.03
C GLN A 290 10.55 -3.40 -3.79
N ALA A 291 10.34 -4.70 -3.65
CA ALA A 291 11.01 -5.59 -2.71
C ALA A 291 11.76 -6.70 -3.46
N ASP A 292 12.70 -7.36 -2.77
CA ASP A 292 13.61 -8.39 -3.31
C ASP A 292 12.90 -9.57 -4.01
N ASP A 293 11.63 -9.84 -3.67
CA ASP A 293 10.80 -10.88 -4.28
C ASP A 293 9.96 -10.37 -5.48
N GLY A 294 10.24 -9.16 -5.95
CA GLY A 294 9.56 -8.49 -7.06
C GLY A 294 8.20 -7.87 -6.71
N ARG A 295 7.71 -7.98 -5.47
CA ARG A 295 6.50 -7.27 -5.02
C ARG A 295 6.72 -5.76 -5.03
N LEU A 296 5.61 -5.00 -5.16
CA LEU A 296 5.62 -3.60 -4.75
C LEU A 296 5.73 -3.49 -3.22
N ALA A 297 6.67 -2.67 -2.74
CA ALA A 297 6.92 -2.32 -1.34
C ALA A 297 6.39 -0.92 -0.95
N SER A 298 6.01 -0.11 -1.95
CA SER A 298 5.17 1.09 -1.81
C SER A 298 4.42 1.33 -3.13
N ASP A 299 3.54 2.32 -3.18
CA ASP A 299 2.76 2.67 -4.38
C ASP A 299 3.45 3.73 -5.28
N ALA A 300 4.66 4.19 -4.95
CA ALA A 300 5.28 5.39 -5.56
C ALA A 300 5.23 5.42 -7.10
N ILE A 301 5.73 4.37 -7.77
CA ILE A 301 5.77 4.27 -9.24
C ILE A 301 4.37 4.32 -9.90
N ARG A 302 3.30 3.99 -9.16
CA ARG A 302 1.90 4.08 -9.63
C ARG A 302 1.38 5.50 -9.55
N LEU A 303 1.69 6.22 -8.48
CA LEU A 303 1.37 7.63 -8.33
C LEU A 303 2.16 8.49 -9.33
N VAL A 304 3.44 8.17 -9.56
CA VAL A 304 4.27 8.79 -10.61
C VAL A 304 3.62 8.66 -11.99
N ASP A 305 3.16 7.48 -12.42
CA ASP A 305 2.43 7.32 -13.70
C ASP A 305 1.12 8.13 -13.74
N HIS A 306 0.35 8.16 -12.65
CA HIS A 306 -0.89 8.94 -12.57
C HIS A 306 -0.62 10.44 -12.71
N TRP A 307 0.37 10.96 -11.98
CA TRP A 307 0.77 12.36 -12.02
C TRP A 307 1.43 12.76 -13.35
N LEU A 308 2.18 11.86 -14.00
CA LEU A 308 2.66 12.06 -15.37
C LEU A 308 1.51 12.18 -16.39
N ARG A 309 0.37 11.51 -16.17
CA ARG A 309 -0.81 11.64 -17.03
C ARG A 309 -1.58 12.92 -16.71
N ALA A 310 -1.81 13.23 -15.44
CA ALA A 310 -2.55 14.40 -14.99
C ALA A 310 -1.87 15.10 -13.79
N PRO A 311 -0.93 16.04 -14.04
CA PRO A 311 -0.16 16.69 -12.97
C PRO A 311 -1.00 17.46 -11.95
N SER A 312 -2.16 18.00 -12.35
CA SER A 312 -3.09 18.71 -11.45
C SER A 312 -4.14 17.81 -10.78
N ALA A 313 -4.20 16.52 -11.08
CA ALA A 313 -5.19 15.62 -10.47
C ALA A 313 -4.77 15.20 -9.05
N PRO A 314 -5.69 15.09 -8.08
CA PRO A 314 -5.42 14.44 -6.80
C PRO A 314 -5.12 12.94 -7.01
N PRO A 315 -4.58 12.23 -5.99
CA PRO A 315 -4.44 10.77 -6.02
C PRO A 315 -5.77 10.08 -6.36
N PRO A 316 -5.77 8.98 -7.13
CA PRO A 316 -7.01 8.30 -7.48
C PRO A 316 -7.67 7.67 -6.24
N PRO A 317 -9.00 7.66 -6.12
CA PRO A 317 -9.67 7.17 -4.91
C PRO A 317 -9.57 5.65 -4.78
N GLY A 318 -9.15 5.17 -3.61
CA GLY A 318 -9.08 3.75 -3.25
C GLY A 318 -7.91 2.99 -3.88
N ASN A 319 -6.92 2.62 -3.06
CA ASN A 319 -5.98 1.57 -3.42
C ASN A 319 -6.58 0.18 -3.15
N MET A 320 -6.22 -0.79 -3.99
CA MET A 320 -6.61 -2.20 -3.81
C MET A 320 -5.66 -2.97 -2.86
N ARG A 321 -4.55 -2.34 -2.46
CA ARG A 321 -3.58 -2.87 -1.50
C ARG A 321 -3.85 -2.26 -0.12
N MET A 322 -4.05 -3.12 0.87
CA MET A 322 -4.44 -2.70 2.22
C MET A 322 -3.20 -2.55 3.09
N TRP A 323 -2.46 -1.46 2.89
CA TRP A 323 -1.29 -1.14 3.72
C TRP A 323 -1.70 -0.84 5.17
N VAL A 324 -0.99 -1.45 6.12
CA VAL A 324 -1.12 -1.13 7.55
C VAL A 324 -0.61 0.29 7.78
N ARG A 325 -1.43 1.21 8.31
CA ARG A 325 -1.03 2.60 8.54
C ARG A 325 -0.31 2.80 9.87
N GLY A 326 -0.64 1.97 10.86
CA GLY A 326 0.14 1.90 12.10
C GLY A 326 -0.24 0.74 13.02
N GLU A 327 0.48 0.62 14.13
CA GLU A 327 0.25 -0.42 15.15
C GLU A 327 -1.18 -0.38 15.72
N ALA A 328 -1.82 0.79 15.73
CA ALA A 328 -3.21 0.98 16.12
C ALA A 328 -4.20 0.18 15.24
N ASP A 329 -3.97 0.07 13.93
CA ASP A 329 -4.83 -0.67 13.00
C ASP A 329 -4.73 -2.18 13.26
N VAL A 330 -3.50 -2.68 13.41
CA VAL A 330 -3.21 -4.08 13.77
C VAL A 330 -3.87 -4.42 15.12
N ARG A 331 -3.69 -3.55 16.12
CA ARG A 331 -4.26 -3.70 17.47
C ARG A 331 -5.80 -3.66 17.44
N ASN A 332 -6.41 -2.87 16.57
CA ASN A 332 -7.86 -2.77 16.43
C ASN A 332 -8.45 -3.96 15.65
N GLY A 333 -7.80 -4.39 14.56
CA GLY A 333 -8.15 -5.61 13.83
C GLY A 333 -8.08 -6.85 14.72
N LEU A 334 -7.03 -6.98 15.53
CA LEU A 334 -6.88 -8.05 16.51
C LEU A 334 -7.99 -8.04 17.58
N ARG A 335 -8.36 -6.85 18.10
CA ARG A 335 -9.48 -6.69 19.04
C ARG A 335 -10.82 -7.13 18.42
N MET A 336 -11.13 -6.67 17.22
CA MET A 336 -12.37 -7.01 16.52
C MET A 336 -12.45 -8.51 16.19
N ALA A 337 -11.34 -9.13 15.80
CA ALA A 337 -11.26 -10.56 15.58
C ALA A 337 -11.47 -11.39 16.85
N LEU A 338 -10.86 -10.98 17.98
CA LEU A 338 -11.07 -11.62 19.28
C LEU A 338 -12.54 -11.51 19.70
N LEU A 339 -13.16 -10.34 19.57
CA LEU A 339 -14.59 -10.14 19.83
C LEU A 339 -15.46 -11.04 18.95
N PHE A 340 -15.19 -11.12 17.64
CA PHE A 340 -15.96 -11.96 16.73
C PHE A 340 -15.79 -13.45 17.04
N GLY A 341 -14.57 -13.91 17.33
CA GLY A 341 -14.30 -15.29 17.74
C GLY A 341 -15.01 -15.67 19.04
N ILE A 342 -15.08 -14.75 20.01
CA ILE A 342 -15.86 -14.93 21.25
C ILE A 342 -17.35 -15.04 20.96
N VAL A 343 -17.92 -14.13 20.15
CA VAL A 343 -19.35 -14.18 19.75
C VAL A 343 -19.68 -15.47 19.00
N TRP A 344 -18.81 -15.91 18.09
CA TRP A 344 -18.98 -17.17 17.34
C TRP A 344 -18.95 -18.40 18.26
N ALA A 345 -18.03 -18.43 19.24
CA ALA A 345 -17.96 -19.49 20.24
C ALA A 345 -19.22 -19.55 21.12
N ILE A 346 -19.74 -18.38 21.54
CA ILE A 346 -20.99 -18.28 22.32
C ILE A 346 -22.19 -18.79 21.50
N LEU A 347 -22.29 -18.41 20.22
CA LEU A 347 -23.35 -18.89 19.32
C LEU A 347 -23.29 -20.42 19.12
N GLY A 348 -22.08 -20.98 18.91
CA GLY A 348 -21.87 -22.42 18.80
C GLY A 348 -22.27 -23.18 20.07
N ALA A 349 -21.87 -22.68 21.24
CA ALA A 349 -22.26 -23.24 22.53
C ALA A 349 -23.78 -23.18 22.76
N ALA A 350 -24.42 -22.05 22.43
CA ALA A 350 -25.87 -21.88 22.56
C ALA A 350 -26.67 -22.82 21.63
N MET A 351 -26.20 -23.06 20.39
CA MET A 351 -26.81 -24.02 19.46
C MET A 351 -26.71 -25.47 19.97
N LEU A 352 -25.60 -25.84 20.59
CA LEU A 352 -25.42 -27.16 21.21
C LEU A 352 -26.33 -27.32 22.43
N TRP A 353 -26.35 -26.34 23.33
CA TRP A 353 -27.11 -26.43 24.58
C TRP A 353 -28.63 -26.53 24.34
N ARG A 354 -29.16 -25.80 23.35
CA ARG A 354 -30.57 -25.93 22.88
C ARG A 354 -30.91 -27.29 22.25
N ARG A 355 -29.92 -28.10 21.86
CA ARG A 355 -30.13 -29.42 21.23
C ARG A 355 -30.06 -30.59 22.20
N ASP A 356 -29.23 -30.49 23.24
CA ASP A 356 -29.16 -31.51 24.29
C ASP A 356 -30.24 -31.34 25.37
N TYR A 357 -30.86 -30.16 25.46
CA TYR A 357 -32.06 -29.90 26.25
C TYR A 357 -33.23 -29.44 25.34
N PRO A 358 -33.87 -30.36 24.58
CA PRO A 358 -35.23 -30.10 24.13
C PRO A 358 -36.11 -29.88 25.37
N GLY A 359 -36.84 -28.77 25.40
CA GLY A 359 -37.68 -28.42 26.55
C GLY A 359 -38.71 -29.51 26.82
N LYS A 360 -39.01 -29.78 28.11
CA LYS A 360 -40.09 -30.69 28.53
C LYS A 360 -41.46 -30.09 28.20
N ALA A 361 -41.83 -30.11 26.92
CA ALA A 361 -43.15 -29.71 26.44
C ALA A 361 -44.15 -30.86 26.66
N GLY A 362 -44.88 -30.80 27.77
CA GLY A 362 -46.17 -31.45 28.04
C GLY A 362 -46.40 -32.87 27.51
N THR A 363 -46.14 -33.88 28.34
CA THR A 363 -46.81 -35.20 28.27
C THR A 363 -47.42 -35.53 29.63
N ASP A 364 -48.46 -34.77 30.00
CA ASP A 364 -49.29 -35.00 31.18
C ASP A 364 -50.76 -34.87 30.75
N ASN A 365 -51.34 -35.97 30.25
CA ASN A 365 -52.73 -36.03 29.77
C ASN A 365 -53.30 -37.46 29.66
N ASP A 366 -52.47 -38.52 29.64
CA ASP A 366 -52.93 -39.91 29.46
C ASP A 366 -53.55 -40.55 30.73
N ALA A 367 -53.63 -39.81 31.84
CA ALA A 367 -54.13 -40.32 33.12
C ALA A 367 -55.66 -40.30 33.27
N LYS A 368 -56.43 -39.90 32.24
CA LYS A 368 -57.87 -39.56 32.39
C LYS A 368 -58.83 -40.18 31.35
N GLN A 369 -58.57 -41.42 30.92
CA GLN A 369 -59.52 -42.23 30.13
C GLN A 369 -59.66 -43.69 30.64
N ARG A 370 -59.94 -43.88 31.95
CA ARG A 370 -60.49 -45.14 32.51
C ARG A 370 -61.41 -44.88 33.72
N THR A 371 -62.67 -44.57 33.43
CA THR A 371 -63.87 -44.71 34.28
C THR A 371 -65.06 -44.82 33.34
#